data_AF-E6MFY8-F1
#
_entry.id   AF-E6MFY8-F1
#
_cell.length_a   1.000
_cell.length_b   1.000
_cell.length_c   1.000
_cell.angle_alpha   90.00
_cell.angle_beta   90.00
_cell.angle_gamma   90.00
#
_symmetry.space_group_name_H-M   'P 1'
#
loop_
_entity.id
_entity.type
_entity.pdbx_description
1 polymer ?
#
loop_
_entity_poly.entity_id
_entity_poly.type
_entity_poly.pdbx_seq_one_letter_code
_entity_poly.pdbx_strand_id
1 'polypeptide(L)' 'MTKFNLPAADFSVNPYIGCAHGCKYCYVSFMKRFTNHPEPWVSFVDVVKYWPEIENPQKYAGKEAFIGSVTGPY' A
#
# COMPACT_ATOMS: atom_id res chain seq x y z
N MET A 1 -9.48 -3.84 -0.65
CA MET A 1 -9.30 -2.55 0.05
C MET A 1 -9.19 -2.82 1.54
N THR A 2 -8.16 -2.29 2.20
CA THR A 2 -7.93 -2.51 3.63
C THR A 2 -8.43 -1.30 4.41
N LYS A 3 -9.01 -1.51 5.60
CA LYS A 3 -9.45 -0.40 6.46
C LYS A 3 -8.23 0.43 6.86
N PHE A 4 -8.32 1.75 6.68
CA PHE A 4 -7.27 2.67 7.10
C PHE A 4 -7.52 3.09 8.55
N ASN A 5 -6.48 3.03 9.39
CA ASN A 5 -6.58 3.34 10.81
C ASN A 5 -6.09 4.77 11.12
N LEU A 6 -5.89 5.61 10.10
CA LEU A 6 -5.43 6.99 10.24
C LEU A 6 -6.56 7.96 9.84
N PRO A 7 -6.63 9.16 10.45
CA PRO A 7 -7.74 10.10 10.28
C PRO A 7 -7.83 10.74 8.88
N ALA A 8 -6.99 10.33 7.93
CA ALA A 8 -6.95 10.92 6.58
C ALA A 8 -7.82 10.19 5.56
N ALA A 9 -8.31 8.96 5.84
CA ALA A 9 -9.24 8.24 4.97
C ALA A 9 -9.87 7.04 5.69
N ASP A 10 -10.92 6.47 5.09
CA ASP A 10 -11.57 5.25 5.59
C ASP A 10 -10.87 3.97 5.09
N PHE A 11 -10.29 4.03 3.89
CA PHE A 11 -9.64 2.88 3.25
C PHE A 11 -8.28 3.22 2.67
N SER A 12 -7.36 2.26 2.71
CA SER A 12 -6.07 2.36 2.04
C SER A 12 -6.04 1.46 0.80
N VAL A 13 -5.51 2.03 -0.28
CA VAL A 13 -5.30 1.38 -1.57
C VAL A 13 -3.83 1.53 -1.93
N ASN A 14 -3.13 0.40 -2.02
CA ASN A 14 -1.69 0.37 -2.25
C ASN A 14 -1.41 -0.43 -3.53
N PRO A 15 -1.27 0.25 -4.68
CA PRO A 15 -1.08 -0.42 -5.97
C PRO A 15 0.30 -1.09 -6.13
N TYR A 16 1.26 -0.68 -5.30
CA TYR A 16 2.63 -1.17 -5.30
C TYR A 16 3.01 -1.74 -3.93
N ILE A 17 4.08 -2.51 -3.89
CA ILE A 17 4.72 -2.99 -2.68
C ILE A 17 6.21 -2.70 -2.85
N GLY A 18 6.78 -1.91 -1.95
CA GLY A 18 8.16 -1.45 -2.07
C GLY A 18 8.27 -0.03 -2.64
N CYS A 19 9.50 0.51 -2.58
CA CYS A 19 9.82 1.86 -2.98
C CYS A 19 11.34 1.94 -3.23
N ALA A 20 11.77 2.52 -4.35
CA ALA A 20 13.19 2.63 -4.69
C ALA A 20 13.86 3.92 -4.21
N HIS A 21 13.15 4.74 -3.43
CA HIS A 21 13.68 6.02 -2.96
C HIS A 21 14.66 5.87 -1.77
N GLY A 22 14.54 4.79 -1.00
CA GLY A 22 15.50 4.50 0.08
C GLY A 22 15.55 5.51 1.23
N CYS A 23 14.41 6.12 1.55
CA CYS A 23 14.35 7.09 2.65
C CYS A 23 14.72 6.45 4.00
N LYS A 24 15.67 7.06 4.71
CA LYS A 24 16.18 6.60 6.01
C LYS A 24 15.11 6.47 7.11
N TYR A 25 14.01 7.24 6.99
CA TYR A 25 12.90 7.27 7.95
C TYR A 25 11.60 6.71 7.35
N CYS A 26 11.69 5.87 6.32
CA CYS A 26 10.50 5.33 5.68
C CYS A 26 9.84 4.27 6.57
N TYR A 27 8.61 4.53 7.05
CA TYR A 27 7.85 3.52 7.78
C TYR A 27 7.49 2.31 6.91
N VAL A 28 7.46 2.49 5.58
CA VAL A 28 7.22 1.40 4.62
C VAL A 28 8.36 0.36 4.66
N SER A 29 9.56 0.73 5.13
CA SER A 29 10.64 -0.24 5.36
C SER A 29 10.25 -1.33 6.36
N PHE A 30 9.37 -1.01 7.31
CA PHE A 30 8.81 -1.98 8.25
C PHE A 30 7.81 -2.92 7.59
N MET A 31 7.07 -2.44 6.59
CA MET A 31 6.09 -3.23 5.83
C MET A 31 6.73 -4.37 5.05
N LYS A 32 8.05 -4.28 4.74
CA LYS A 32 8.82 -5.38 4.13
C LYS A 32 8.64 -6.72 4.87
N ARG A 33 8.52 -6.69 6.20
CA ARG A 33 8.35 -7.91 7.03
C ARG A 33 7.14 -8.76 6.64
N PHE A 34 6.12 -8.16 6.06
CA PHE A 34 4.88 -8.85 5.66
C PHE A 34 4.91 -9.34 4.21
N THR A 35 5.93 -8.96 3.45
CA THR A 35 6.02 -9.18 2.00
C THR A 35 6.97 -10.32 1.62
N ASN A 36 7.67 -10.90 2.62
CA ASN A 36 8.57 -12.05 2.49
C ASN A 36 9.66 -11.92 1.41
N HIS A 37 10.01 -10.70 0.97
CA HIS A 37 11.06 -10.51 -0.03
C HIS A 37 12.46 -10.73 0.57
N PRO A 38 13.32 -11.54 -0.07
CA PRO A 38 14.71 -11.75 0.34
C PRO A 38 15.63 -10.57 -0.03
N GLU A 39 15.22 -9.77 -1.01
CA GLU A 39 16.00 -8.64 -1.54
C GLU A 39 16.08 -7.48 -0.55
N PRO A 40 17.14 -6.65 -0.55
CA PRO A 40 17.25 -5.50 0.34
C PRO A 40 16.08 -4.52 0.15
N TRP A 41 15.73 -3.81 1.22
CA TRP A 41 14.82 -2.66 1.07
C TRP A 41 15.42 -1.73 0.00
N VAL A 42 14.57 -1.08 -0.81
CA VAL A 42 14.97 -0.20 -1.93
C VAL A 42 15.19 -0.88 -3.29
N SER A 43 15.39 -2.20 -3.36
CA SER A 43 15.68 -2.86 -4.65
C SER A 43 14.46 -3.44 -5.38
N PHE A 44 13.27 -3.38 -4.78
CA PHE A 44 12.06 -3.96 -5.35
C PHE A 44 10.88 -2.98 -5.34
N VAL A 45 10.08 -3.07 -6.40
CA VAL A 45 8.77 -2.43 -6.54
C VAL A 45 7.87 -3.45 -7.20
N ASP A 46 7.12 -4.18 -6.37
CA ASP A 46 6.18 -5.17 -6.84
C ASP A 46 4.83 -4.53 -7.11
N VAL A 47 4.41 -4.58 -8.37
CA VAL A 47 3.07 -4.14 -8.75
C VAL A 47 2.08 -5.20 -8.29
N VAL A 48 1.08 -4.79 -7.50
CA VAL A 48 -0.03 -5.67 -7.12
C VAL A 48 -0.87 -5.92 -8.39
N LYS A 49 -0.54 -6.99 -9.11
CA LYS A 49 -1.20 -7.37 -10.38
C LYS A 49 -2.61 -7.91 -10.19
N TYR A 50 -2.89 -8.56 -9.06
CA TYR A 50 -4.16 -9.22 -8.80
C TYR A 50 -4.89 -8.52 -7.66
N TRP A 51 -5.80 -7.63 -8.03
CA TRP A 51 -6.82 -7.13 -7.11
C TRP A 51 -8.00 -8.09 -7.15
N PRO A 52 -8.44 -8.63 -6.00
CA PRO A 52 -9.70 -9.36 -5.97
C PRO A 52 -10.82 -8.40 -6.40
N GLU A 53 -11.76 -8.91 -7.20
CA GLU A 53 -12.93 -8.13 -7.59
C GLU A 53 -13.65 -7.60 -6.35
N ILE A 54 -14.10 -6.35 -6.45
CA ILE A 54 -14.81 -5.70 -5.36
C ILE A 54 -16.25 -6.21 -5.40
N GLU A 55 -16.54 -7.24 -4.61
CA GLU A 55 -17.87 -7.88 -4.58
C GLU A 55 -18.99 -6.93 -4.13
N ASN A 56 -18.68 -5.90 -3.34
CA ASN A 56 -19.70 -4.97 -2.83
C ASN A 56 -19.24 -3.50 -2.91
N PRO A 57 -19.31 -2.87 -4.09
CA PRO A 57 -18.89 -1.49 -4.29
C PRO A 57 -19.70 -0.48 -3.47
N GLN A 58 -20.94 -0.81 -3.07
CA GLN A 58 -21.78 0.08 -2.25
C GLN A 58 -21.23 0.29 -0.84
N LYS A 59 -20.44 -0.65 -0.29
CA LYS A 59 -19.79 -0.47 1.03
C LYS A 59 -18.76 0.66 1.05
N TYR A 60 -18.29 1.09 -0.12
CA TYR A 60 -17.28 2.12 -0.33
C TYR A 60 -17.87 3.44 -0.82
N ALA A 61 -19.17 3.49 -1.12
CA ALA A 61 -19.84 4.71 -1.57
C ALA A 61 -19.83 5.77 -0.46
N GLY A 62 -19.29 6.96 -0.78
CA GLY A 62 -19.20 8.10 0.15
C GLY A 62 -18.05 8.05 1.16
N LYS A 63 -17.12 7.09 1.02
CA LYS A 63 -15.95 6.95 1.89
C LYS A 63 -14.68 7.36 1.16
N GLU A 64 -13.74 7.95 1.89
CA GLU A 64 -12.49 8.42 1.30
C GLU A 64 -11.49 7.26 1.20
N ALA A 65 -10.87 7.12 0.03
CA ALA A 65 -9.84 6.13 -0.23
C ALA A 65 -8.49 6.83 -0.38
N PHE A 66 -7.55 6.50 0.48
CA PHE A 66 -6.18 7.00 0.40
C PHE A 66 -5.34 6.06 -0.45
N ILE A 67 -4.82 6.59 -1.56
CA ILE A 67 -3.94 5.85 -2.45
C ILE A 67 -2.49 6.11 -2.04
N GLY A 68 -1.75 5.03 -1.81
CA GLY A 68 -0.31 5.06 -1.54
C GLY A 68 0.06 5.38 -0.10
N SER A 69 -0.70 4.83 0.86
CA SER A 69 -0.28 4.88 2.27
C SER A 69 1.08 4.20 2.45
N VAL A 70 1.29 3.03 1.84
CA VAL A 70 2.53 2.23 1.93
C VAL A 70 3.25 2.13 0.59
N THR A 71 3.00 3.06 -0.34
CA THR A 71 3.66 3.07 -1.65
C THR A 71 4.14 4.48 -1.93
N GLY A 72 5.44 4.64 -2.16
CA GLY A 72 5.93 5.91 -2.69
C GLY A 72 5.48 6.05 -4.15
N PRO A 73 4.93 7.19 -4.59
CA PRO A 73 4.87 7.49 -6.01
C PRO A 73 6.30 7.49 -6.54
N TYR A 74 6.51 6.76 -7.63
CA TYR A 74 7.76 6.79 -8.37
C TYR A 74 7.85 8.08 -9.19
#